data_AF-A0A841Q2N9-F1
#
_entry.id   AF-A0A841Q2N9-F1
#
_cell.length_a   1.000
_cell.length_b   1.000
_cell.length_c   1.000
_cell.angle_alpha   90.00
_cell.angle_beta   90.00
_cell.angle_gamma   90.00
#
_symmetry.space_group_name_H-M   'P 1'
#
loop_
_entity.id
_entity.type
_entity.pdbx_description
1 polymer ?
#
loop_
_entity_poly.entity_id
_entity_poly.type
_entity_poly.pdbx_seq_one_letter_code
_entity_poly.pdbx_strand_id
1 'polypeptide(L)'
;MSTILVFDLKGPIAQFKKFDTNSSSLSYIAPPRTVIAGLLAGILGYEKDSHYELFNPENADIAISVVGWPRKIIQTVNYMFVKNKTDVNLSKGRTQIPVEFLFPPLEQHELTYRIFFRHADPALQNDLKQRLKNQTYVYPPYLGLTEMLGKLCWIEEGICEKKQADGPIPIHTLSPIQGLKEKSVQFNINSDQLFYQKERMPRFFNKDRYLEESMSYLIERSGRIIAEPRGEYFQVQYQGKTENILYM
;
A
#
# COMPACT_ATOMS: atom_id res chain seq x y z
N MET A 1 8.41 -2.48 -23.89
CA MET A 1 8.13 -3.36 -22.74
C MET A 1 9.14 -3.05 -21.65
N SER A 2 8.70 -2.96 -20.39
CA SER A 2 9.58 -2.68 -19.25
C SER A 2 9.40 -3.76 -18.19
N THR A 3 10.41 -4.01 -17.37
CA THR A 3 10.33 -4.97 -16.26
C THR A 3 9.70 -4.34 -15.02
N ILE A 4 8.93 -5.12 -14.27
CA ILE A 4 8.31 -4.70 -13.02
C ILE A 4 8.48 -5.78 -11.96
N LEU A 5 8.82 -5.39 -10.73
CA LEU A 5 8.93 -6.34 -9.63
C LEU A 5 7.54 -6.62 -9.07
N VAL A 6 7.20 -7.90 -8.94
CA VAL A 6 5.96 -8.36 -8.32
C VAL A 6 6.31 -9.16 -7.07
N PHE A 7 5.75 -8.75 -5.93
CA PHE A 7 5.95 -9.43 -4.65
C PHE A 7 4.76 -9.14 -3.73
N ASP A 8 4.58 -10.00 -2.73
CA ASP A 8 3.53 -9.81 -1.72
C ASP A 8 4.15 -9.29 -0.41
N LEU A 9 3.51 -8.31 0.22
CA LEU A 9 3.67 -7.99 1.65
C LEU A 9 2.60 -8.75 2.44
N LYS A 10 3.04 -9.60 3.38
CA LYS A 10 2.17 -10.46 4.18
C LYS A 10 2.38 -10.30 5.67
N GLY A 11 1.33 -10.50 6.46
CA GLY A 11 1.42 -10.59 7.90
C GLY A 11 0.09 -10.86 8.59
N PRO A 12 0.09 -11.16 9.89
CA PRO A 12 -1.12 -11.59 10.60
C PRO A 12 -2.07 -10.43 10.94
N ILE A 13 -1.54 -9.22 11.13
CA ILE A 13 -2.27 -8.02 11.51
C ILE A 13 -1.59 -6.81 10.85
N ALA A 14 -2.34 -5.76 10.52
CA ALA A 14 -1.79 -4.50 10.05
C ALA A 14 -2.45 -3.29 10.70
N GLN A 15 -1.72 -2.17 10.70
CA GLN A 15 -2.25 -0.86 11.08
C GLN A 15 -1.61 0.20 10.19
N PHE A 16 -2.37 0.75 9.25
CA PHE A 16 -1.94 1.81 8.36
C PHE A 16 -2.61 3.12 8.77
N LYS A 17 -2.06 3.79 9.78
CA LYS A 17 -2.68 4.96 10.41
C LYS A 17 -3.12 6.03 9.39
N LYS A 18 -4.38 6.47 9.51
CA LYS A 18 -4.89 7.64 8.77
C LYS A 18 -4.23 8.92 9.25
N PHE A 19 -3.85 9.80 8.32
CA PHE A 19 -3.13 11.04 8.66
C PHE A 19 -4.04 12.11 9.28
N ASP A 20 -5.35 11.98 9.14
CA ASP A 20 -6.36 12.97 9.51
C ASP A 20 -7.14 12.61 10.79
N THR A 21 -6.64 11.67 11.61
CA THR A 21 -7.29 11.25 12.86
C THR A 21 -6.48 11.63 14.10
N ASN A 22 -7.11 12.37 15.02
CA ASN A 22 -6.45 12.92 16.22
C ASN A 22 -6.61 12.04 17.47
N SER A 23 -7.86 11.67 17.81
CA SER A 23 -8.18 10.99 19.09
C SER A 23 -8.32 9.47 18.96
N SER A 24 -8.37 8.96 17.73
CA SER A 24 -8.38 7.54 17.41
C SER A 24 -7.29 7.24 16.37
N SER A 25 -6.84 5.99 16.34
CA SER A 25 -5.89 5.53 15.33
C SER A 25 -6.61 4.63 14.33
N LEU A 26 -7.35 5.24 13.40
CA LEU A 26 -8.02 4.52 12.32
C LEU A 26 -7.01 4.03 11.28
N SER A 27 -7.35 2.96 10.56
CA SER A 27 -6.47 2.38 9.54
C SER A 27 -7.06 2.54 8.14
N TYR A 28 -6.20 2.80 7.16
CA TYR A 28 -6.51 2.50 5.76
C TYR A 28 -6.69 1.00 5.56
N ILE A 29 -7.41 0.59 4.51
CA ILE A 29 -7.60 -0.84 4.18
C ILE A 29 -6.35 -1.47 3.54
N ALA A 30 -5.53 -0.62 2.91
CA ALA A 30 -4.28 -0.98 2.25
C ALA A 30 -3.20 0.05 2.62
N PRO A 31 -1.91 -0.32 2.55
CA PRO A 31 -0.83 0.60 2.83
C PRO A 31 -0.84 1.79 1.85
N PRO A 32 -0.76 3.04 2.33
CA PRO A 32 -0.47 4.18 1.48
C PRO A 32 0.86 4.02 0.73
N ARG A 33 1.00 4.74 -0.39
CA ARG A 33 2.26 4.79 -1.16
C ARG A 33 3.47 5.12 -0.27
N THR A 34 3.30 6.06 0.66
CA THR A 34 4.36 6.48 1.60
C THR A 34 4.77 5.38 2.57
N VAL A 35 3.85 4.48 2.96
CA VAL A 35 4.17 3.32 3.79
C VAL A 35 5.00 2.31 3.01
N ILE A 36 4.66 2.05 1.74
CA ILE A 36 5.47 1.18 0.89
C ILE A 36 6.84 1.79 0.62
N ALA A 37 6.92 3.09 0.31
CA ALA A 37 8.18 3.78 0.12
C ALA A 37 9.10 3.67 1.36
N GLY A 38 8.58 3.93 2.56
CA GLY A 38 9.34 3.78 3.80
C GLY A 38 9.75 2.34 4.10
N LEU A 39 8.87 1.37 3.82
CA LEU A 39 9.18 -0.06 3.93
C LEU A 39 10.35 -0.44 3.01
N LEU A 40 10.28 -0.09 1.72
CA LEU A 40 11.33 -0.35 0.73
C LEU A 40 12.64 0.34 1.09
N ALA A 41 12.57 1.58 1.60
CA ALA A 41 13.73 2.29 2.10
C ALA A 41 14.43 1.54 3.25
N GLY A 42 13.65 1.03 4.21
CA GLY A 42 14.18 0.23 5.32
C GLY A 42 14.78 -1.11 4.87
N ILE A 43 14.17 -1.78 3.89
CA ILE A 43 14.70 -3.02 3.31
C ILE A 43 16.09 -2.81 2.69
N LEU A 44 16.25 -1.69 1.99
CA LEU A 44 17.50 -1.28 1.33
C LEU A 44 18.53 -0.67 2.30
N GLY A 45 18.10 -0.33 3.52
CA GLY A 45 18.98 0.20 4.58
C GLY A 45 19.20 1.70 4.52
N TYR A 46 18.32 2.45 3.87
CA TYR A 46 18.38 3.92 3.91
C TYR A 46 18.07 4.43 5.32
N GLU A 47 18.74 5.52 5.69
CA GLU A 47 18.51 6.17 6.97
C GLU A 47 17.11 6.80 7.04
N LYS A 48 16.68 7.03 8.28
CA LYS A 48 15.43 7.72 8.54
C LYS A 48 15.45 9.10 7.88
N ASP A 49 14.34 9.46 7.25
CA ASP A 49 14.09 10.74 6.58
C ASP A 49 14.99 11.03 5.34
N SER A 50 15.83 10.08 4.89
CA SER A 50 16.72 10.27 3.72
C SER A 50 16.15 9.79 2.38
N HIS A 51 14.96 9.19 2.37
CA HIS A 51 14.45 8.41 1.23
C HIS A 51 13.30 9.06 0.46
N TYR A 52 12.81 10.22 0.88
CA TYR A 52 11.64 10.87 0.29
C TYR A 52 11.82 11.13 -1.21
N GLU A 53 12.86 11.88 -1.60
CA GLU A 53 13.13 12.18 -3.02
C GLU A 53 13.43 10.94 -3.86
N LEU A 54 14.08 9.94 -3.26
CA LEU A 54 14.41 8.68 -3.93
C LEU A 54 13.14 7.96 -4.38
N PHE A 55 12.15 7.87 -3.49
CA PHE A 55 10.86 7.25 -3.76
C PHE A 55 9.75 8.27 -4.05
N ASN A 56 10.06 9.41 -4.66
CA ASN A 56 9.02 10.34 -5.09
C ASN A 56 8.15 9.72 -6.21
N PRO A 57 6.94 10.24 -6.48
CA PRO A 57 6.04 9.65 -7.47
C PRO A 57 6.53 9.68 -8.92
N GLU A 58 7.54 10.48 -9.24
CA GLU A 58 8.16 10.53 -10.58
C GLU A 58 9.22 9.43 -10.76
N ASN A 59 9.92 9.06 -9.68
CA ASN A 59 11.01 8.10 -9.69
C ASN A 59 10.58 6.67 -9.35
N ALA A 60 9.51 6.50 -8.55
CA ALA A 60 9.08 5.21 -8.05
C ALA A 60 7.59 4.95 -8.31
N ASP A 61 7.34 4.06 -9.27
CA ASP A 61 6.01 3.56 -9.59
C ASP A 61 5.62 2.46 -8.60
N ILE A 62 4.53 2.67 -7.85
CA ILE A 62 4.00 1.71 -6.88
C ILE A 62 2.52 1.50 -7.17
N ALA A 63 2.10 0.25 -7.39
CA ALA A 63 0.69 -0.13 -7.38
C ALA A 63 0.45 -1.26 -6.40
N ILE A 64 -0.75 -1.31 -5.82
CA ILE A 64 -1.09 -2.25 -4.75
C ILE A 64 -2.42 -2.92 -5.06
N SER A 65 -2.45 -4.24 -5.02
CA SER A 65 -3.67 -5.03 -5.01
C SER A 65 -3.91 -5.60 -3.60
N VAL A 66 -5.17 -5.64 -3.18
CA VAL A 66 -5.58 -6.21 -1.91
C VAL A 66 -6.09 -7.63 -2.16
N VAL A 67 -5.32 -8.63 -1.71
CA VAL A 67 -5.62 -10.04 -1.97
C VAL A 67 -6.48 -10.58 -0.84
N GLY A 68 -7.80 -10.59 -1.06
CA GLY A 68 -8.78 -10.93 -0.03
C GLY A 68 -9.06 -9.74 0.89
N TRP A 69 -10.33 -9.44 1.11
CA TRP A 69 -10.74 -8.21 1.80
C TRP A 69 -10.42 -8.25 3.31
N PRO A 70 -9.59 -7.33 3.83
CA PRO A 70 -9.28 -7.28 5.25
C PRO A 70 -10.51 -6.97 6.11
N ARG A 71 -10.55 -7.54 7.31
CA ARG A 71 -11.54 -7.21 8.33
C ARG A 71 -11.00 -6.10 9.22
N LYS A 72 -11.83 -5.12 9.54
CA LYS A 72 -11.51 -4.04 10.47
C LYS A 72 -12.04 -4.36 11.85
N ILE A 73 -11.17 -4.31 12.86
CA ILE A 73 -11.54 -4.52 14.26
C ILE A 73 -10.97 -3.37 15.08
N ILE A 74 -11.84 -2.66 15.81
CA ILE A 74 -11.41 -1.63 16.75
C ILE A 74 -11.18 -2.28 18.11
N GLN A 75 -9.99 -2.05 18.67
CA GLN A 75 -9.68 -2.39 20.07
C GLN A 75 -9.14 -1.17 20.79
N THR A 76 -9.50 -1.04 22.06
CA THR A 76 -8.93 0.01 22.92
C THR A 76 -7.57 -0.43 23.44
N VAL A 77 -6.52 0.29 23.06
CA VAL A 77 -5.14 0.03 23.48
C VAL A 77 -4.75 0.99 24.59
N ASN A 78 -4.13 0.46 25.64
CA ASN A 78 -3.59 1.23 26.75
C ASN A 78 -2.16 1.71 26.43
N TYR A 79 -2.01 2.95 25.98
CA TYR A 79 -0.71 3.57 25.76
C TYR A 79 -0.19 4.28 27.01
N MET A 80 1.13 4.52 27.07
CA MET A 80 1.70 5.44 28.06
C MET A 80 1.20 6.86 27.78
N PHE A 81 0.79 7.58 28.82
CA PHE A 81 0.47 8.99 28.67
C PHE A 81 1.77 9.81 28.66
N VAL A 82 2.21 10.22 27.46
CA VAL A 82 3.50 10.92 27.25
C VAL A 82 3.23 12.31 26.69
N LYS A 83 3.69 13.36 27.39
CA LYS A 83 3.73 14.74 26.87
C LYS A 83 5.16 15.20 26.59
N ASN A 84 6.12 14.71 27.36
CA ASN A 84 7.54 15.03 27.25
C ASN A 84 8.40 13.77 27.30
N LYS A 85 9.68 13.87 26.90
CA LYS A 85 10.63 12.73 26.90
C LYS A 85 10.80 12.07 28.28
N THR A 86 10.62 12.83 29.36
CA THR A 86 10.72 12.31 30.74
C THR A 86 9.54 11.45 31.17
N ASP A 87 8.43 11.47 30.42
CA ASP A 87 7.21 10.72 30.75
C ASP A 87 7.25 9.26 30.24
N VAL A 88 8.31 8.87 29.50
CA VAL A 88 8.50 7.51 28.94
C VAL A 88 8.97 6.52 30.02
N ASN A 89 8.33 6.58 31.18
CA ASN A 89 8.58 5.75 32.36
C ASN A 89 7.28 5.42 33.12
N LEU A 90 6.12 5.59 32.49
CA LEU A 90 4.77 5.39 33.07
C LEU A 90 4.40 6.33 34.24
N SER A 91 5.23 7.32 34.60
CA SER A 91 4.98 8.20 35.76
C SER A 91 3.70 9.03 35.65
N LYS A 92 3.20 9.27 34.44
CA LYS A 92 1.94 10.00 34.18
C LYS A 92 0.74 9.07 33.95
N GLY A 93 0.91 7.76 34.14
CA GLY A 93 -0.13 6.76 33.94
C GLY A 93 -0.35 6.39 32.47
N ARG A 94 -1.59 6.01 32.14
CA ARG A 94 -1.98 5.46 30.84
C ARG A 94 -3.06 6.30 30.17
N THR A 95 -3.14 6.20 28.86
CA THR A 95 -4.25 6.71 28.06
C THR A 95 -4.82 5.59 27.20
N GLN A 96 -6.13 5.64 26.97
CA GLN A 96 -6.86 4.63 26.22
C GLN A 96 -7.19 5.18 24.85
N ILE A 97 -6.62 4.58 23.82
CA ILE A 97 -6.80 5.01 22.44
C ILE A 97 -7.54 3.90 21.69
N PRO A 98 -8.66 4.19 21.02
CA PRO A 98 -9.27 3.27 20.08
C PRO A 98 -8.35 3.12 18.87
N VAL A 99 -7.88 1.90 18.61
CA VAL A 99 -7.03 1.57 17.47
C VAL A 99 -7.78 0.60 16.56
N GLU A 100 -7.88 0.96 15.28
CA GLU A 100 -8.43 0.08 14.25
C GLU A 100 -7.31 -0.78 13.68
N PHE A 101 -7.43 -2.10 13.83
CA PHE A 101 -6.54 -3.09 13.27
C PHE A 101 -7.18 -3.78 12.08
N LEU A 102 -6.34 -4.17 11.11
CA LEU A 102 -6.73 -5.03 10.01
C LEU A 102 -6.37 -6.48 10.34
N PHE A 103 -7.29 -7.39 10.09
CA PHE A 103 -7.11 -8.83 10.18
C PHE A 103 -7.40 -9.50 8.84
N PRO A 104 -6.79 -10.66 8.55
CA PRO A 104 -7.11 -11.42 7.35
C PRO A 104 -8.60 -11.77 7.28
N PRO A 105 -9.17 -11.93 6.07
CA PRO A 105 -10.48 -12.56 5.91
C PRO A 105 -10.47 -13.96 6.53
N LEU A 106 -11.65 -14.48 6.89
CA LEU A 106 -11.76 -15.77 7.59
C LEU A 106 -11.13 -16.94 6.83
N GLU A 107 -11.11 -16.85 5.50
CA GLU A 107 -10.58 -17.89 4.59
C GLU A 107 -9.06 -17.81 4.39
N GLN A 108 -8.37 -16.88 5.05
CA GLN A 108 -6.93 -16.68 4.90
C GLN A 108 -6.22 -16.60 6.25
N HIS A 109 -4.97 -17.05 6.29
CA HIS A 109 -4.14 -17.00 7.49
C HIS A 109 -3.44 -15.65 7.71
N GLU A 110 -3.17 -14.92 6.63
CA GLU A 110 -2.39 -13.67 6.66
C GLU A 110 -3.01 -12.64 5.70
N LEU A 111 -2.95 -11.37 6.09
CA LEU A 111 -3.16 -10.26 5.18
C LEU A 111 -2.16 -10.38 4.03
N THR A 112 -2.61 -10.14 2.81
CA THR A 112 -1.75 -10.18 1.63
C THR A 112 -2.00 -8.95 0.75
N TYR A 113 -0.95 -8.16 0.57
CA TYR A 113 -0.94 -7.01 -0.33
C TYR A 113 0.04 -7.29 -1.45
N ARG A 114 -0.45 -7.40 -2.68
CA ARG A 114 0.43 -7.57 -3.84
C ARG A 114 0.92 -6.22 -4.31
N ILE A 115 2.24 -6.10 -4.42
CA ILE A 115 2.91 -4.87 -4.78
C ILE A 115 3.53 -5.04 -6.17
N PHE A 116 3.27 -4.04 -7.01
CA PHE A 116 3.90 -3.84 -8.30
C PHE A 116 4.82 -2.64 -8.18
N PHE A 117 6.12 -2.87 -8.37
CA PHE A 117 7.14 -1.84 -8.16
C PHE A 117 8.05 -1.70 -9.37
N ARG A 118 8.26 -0.45 -9.80
CA ARG A 118 9.30 -0.06 -10.76
C ARG A 118 9.97 1.21 -10.29
N HIS A 119 11.27 1.32 -10.55
CA HIS A 119 12.06 2.49 -10.21
C HIS A 119 12.79 3.02 -11.44
N ALA A 120 12.97 4.35 -11.51
CA ALA A 120 13.70 5.01 -12.59
C ALA A 120 15.19 4.64 -12.60
N ASP A 121 15.78 4.42 -11.42
CA ASP A 121 17.14 3.88 -11.25
C ASP A 121 17.15 2.33 -11.33
N PRO A 122 17.75 1.73 -12.39
CA PRO A 122 17.85 0.28 -12.54
C PRO A 122 18.73 -0.40 -11.48
N ALA A 123 19.73 0.31 -10.94
CA ALA A 123 20.63 -0.24 -9.93
C ALA A 123 19.88 -0.48 -8.62
N LEU A 124 19.08 0.49 -8.18
CA LEU A 124 18.19 0.36 -7.03
C LEU A 124 17.17 -0.75 -7.24
N GLN A 125 16.51 -0.79 -8.40
CA GLN A 125 15.53 -1.83 -8.71
C GLN A 125 16.15 -3.24 -8.64
N ASN A 126 17.38 -3.40 -9.17
CA ASN A 126 18.08 -4.67 -9.10
C ASN A 126 18.52 -5.02 -7.67
N ASP A 127 19.00 -4.07 -6.86
CA ASP A 127 19.33 -4.34 -5.45
C ASP A 127 18.09 -4.81 -4.68
N LEU A 128 16.96 -4.10 -4.84
CA LEU A 128 15.69 -4.50 -4.21
C LEU A 128 15.28 -5.91 -4.65
N LYS A 129 15.37 -6.22 -5.95
CA LYS A 129 15.08 -7.57 -6.47
C LYS A 129 15.94 -8.64 -5.79
N GLN A 130 17.25 -8.43 -5.67
CA GLN A 130 18.13 -9.42 -5.02
C GLN A 130 17.76 -9.60 -3.55
N ARG A 131 17.49 -8.52 -2.83
CA ARG A 131 17.07 -8.59 -1.42
C ARG A 131 15.75 -9.32 -1.25
N LEU A 132 14.76 -9.06 -2.11
CA LEU A 132 13.47 -9.76 -2.09
C LEU A 132 13.63 -11.27 -2.36
N LYS A 133 14.48 -11.66 -3.32
CA LYS A 133 14.73 -13.07 -3.64
C LYS A 133 15.49 -13.80 -2.53
N ASN A 134 16.49 -13.16 -1.95
CA ASN A 134 17.40 -13.77 -0.97
C ASN A 134 16.95 -13.53 0.47
N GLN A 135 15.91 -12.72 0.68
CA GLN A 135 15.40 -12.30 1.99
C GLN A 135 16.47 -11.60 2.86
N THR A 136 17.37 -10.84 2.23
CA THR A 136 18.48 -10.14 2.88
C THR A 136 18.13 -8.67 3.12
N TYR A 137 17.34 -8.42 4.16
CA TYR A 137 16.85 -7.08 4.51
C TYR A 137 17.71 -6.44 5.59
N VAL A 138 17.94 -5.12 5.50
CA VAL A 138 18.63 -4.38 6.58
C VAL A 138 17.72 -4.22 7.80
N TYR A 139 16.45 -3.88 7.56
CA TYR A 139 15.42 -3.83 8.60
C TYR A 139 14.28 -4.82 8.31
N PRO A 140 13.64 -5.39 9.34
CA PRO A 140 12.55 -6.35 9.15
C PRO A 140 11.31 -5.68 8.56
N PRO A 141 10.61 -6.33 7.62
CA PRO A 141 9.36 -5.80 7.07
C PRO A 141 8.23 -5.86 8.11
N TYR A 142 7.33 -4.87 8.07
CA TYR A 142 6.16 -4.75 8.93
C TYR A 142 5.01 -4.05 8.21
N LEU A 143 3.78 -4.20 8.72
CA LEU A 143 2.55 -3.68 8.13
C LEU A 143 2.09 -2.43 8.88
N GLY A 144 2.82 -1.35 8.66
CA GLY A 144 2.51 0.02 9.09
C GLY A 144 3.04 0.40 10.48
N LEU A 145 2.73 -0.36 11.54
CA LEU A 145 3.40 -0.23 12.84
C LEU A 145 4.48 -1.31 13.01
N THR A 146 5.54 -0.99 13.76
CA THR A 146 6.68 -1.90 13.97
C THR A 146 6.31 -3.20 14.68
N GLU A 147 5.26 -3.17 15.49
CA GLU A 147 4.70 -4.33 16.20
C GLU A 147 3.92 -5.25 15.26
N MET A 148 3.52 -4.77 14.08
CA MET A 148 2.78 -5.53 13.07
C MET A 148 3.76 -6.22 12.12
N LEU A 149 4.57 -7.15 12.65
CA LEU A 149 5.60 -7.85 11.88
C LEU A 149 5.02 -8.52 10.63
N GLY A 150 5.79 -8.48 9.55
CA GLY A 150 5.41 -9.07 8.27
C GLY A 150 6.55 -9.79 7.58
N LYS A 151 6.29 -10.17 6.33
CA LYS A 151 7.26 -10.76 5.42
C LYS A 151 7.00 -10.29 4.00
N LEU A 152 8.06 -10.26 3.20
CA LEU A 152 7.97 -10.06 1.76
C LEU A 152 8.19 -11.39 1.07
N CYS A 153 7.30 -11.70 0.13
CA CYS A 153 7.39 -12.91 -0.68
C CYS A 153 7.59 -12.52 -2.13
N TRP A 154 8.78 -12.77 -2.67
CA TRP A 154 9.07 -12.63 -4.09
C TRP A 154 8.11 -13.48 -4.93
N ILE A 155 7.56 -12.91 -6.01
CA ILE A 155 6.73 -13.64 -6.98
C ILE A 155 7.50 -13.78 -8.29
N GLU A 156 7.74 -12.66 -8.97
CA GLU A 156 8.40 -12.65 -10.27
C GLU A 156 8.83 -11.23 -10.68
N GLU A 157 9.76 -11.15 -11.62
CA GLU A 157 9.97 -9.96 -12.43
C GLU A 157 9.08 -10.09 -13.67
N GLY A 158 7.96 -9.37 -13.66
CA GLY A 158 6.97 -9.42 -14.72
C GLY A 158 7.29 -8.49 -15.89
N ILE A 159 6.52 -8.67 -16.97
CA ILE A 159 6.54 -7.78 -18.14
C ILE A 159 5.44 -6.75 -17.97
N CYS A 160 5.80 -5.47 -18.07
CA CYS A 160 4.88 -4.34 -17.98
C CYS A 160 4.80 -3.61 -19.31
N GLU A 161 3.59 -3.50 -19.82
CA GLU A 161 3.24 -2.78 -21.06
C GLU A 161 2.31 -1.62 -20.76
N LYS A 162 2.59 -0.47 -21.36
CA LYS A 162 1.71 0.69 -21.33
C LYS A 162 0.62 0.50 -22.40
N LYS A 163 -0.65 0.68 -22.04
CA LYS A 163 -1.79 0.49 -22.93
C LYS A 163 -2.80 1.63 -22.78
N GLN A 164 -3.56 1.86 -23.84
CA GLN A 164 -4.73 2.72 -23.85
C GLN A 164 -5.98 1.84 -23.80
N ALA A 165 -7.00 2.29 -23.06
CA ALA A 165 -8.27 1.60 -23.00
C ALA A 165 -9.26 2.22 -24.00
N ASP A 166 -10.01 1.37 -24.69
CA ASP A 166 -11.14 1.75 -25.54
C ASP A 166 -12.44 1.29 -24.87
N GLY A 167 -12.71 1.85 -23.70
CA GLY A 167 -13.81 1.45 -22.81
C GLY A 167 -13.40 0.81 -21.49
N PRO A 168 -14.39 0.41 -20.66
CA PRO A 168 -14.13 -0.11 -19.32
C PRO A 168 -13.40 -1.45 -19.30
N ILE A 169 -12.37 -1.55 -18.45
CA ILE A 169 -11.54 -2.74 -18.25
C ILE A 169 -11.47 -3.12 -16.76
N PRO A 170 -11.15 -4.37 -16.41
CA PRO A 170 -10.85 -4.73 -15.04
C PRO A 170 -9.50 -4.13 -14.60
N ILE A 171 -9.49 -3.36 -13.52
CA ILE A 171 -8.31 -2.78 -12.88
C ILE A 171 -8.12 -3.45 -11.52
N HIS A 172 -6.94 -4.02 -11.27
CA HIS A 172 -6.66 -4.95 -10.17
C HIS A 172 -5.95 -4.30 -8.98
N THR A 173 -5.71 -2.99 -9.03
CA THR A 173 -5.03 -2.23 -7.99
C THR A 173 -5.89 -1.09 -7.46
N LEU A 174 -5.51 -0.55 -6.30
CA LEU A 174 -6.07 0.70 -5.78
C LEU A 174 -6.05 1.76 -6.90
N SER A 175 -7.23 2.22 -7.28
CA SER A 175 -7.39 3.05 -8.47
C SER A 175 -7.46 4.51 -8.08
N PRO A 176 -6.47 5.37 -8.44
CA PRO A 176 -6.58 6.80 -8.21
C PRO A 176 -7.79 7.33 -8.98
N ILE A 177 -8.71 8.00 -8.30
CA ILE A 177 -9.97 8.47 -8.90
C ILE A 177 -9.69 9.41 -10.08
N GLN A 178 -8.66 10.24 -9.98
CA GLN A 178 -8.21 11.15 -11.03
C GLN A 178 -7.69 10.41 -12.28
N GLY A 179 -7.27 9.15 -12.13
CA GLY A 179 -6.84 8.27 -13.20
C GLY A 179 -7.98 7.57 -13.94
N LEU A 180 -9.24 7.76 -13.53
CA LEU A 180 -10.42 7.16 -14.14
C LEU A 180 -11.23 8.20 -14.94
N LYS A 181 -11.84 7.80 -16.06
CA LYS A 181 -12.82 8.65 -16.76
C LYS A 181 -14.06 8.82 -15.89
N GLU A 182 -14.66 10.00 -15.96
CA GLU A 182 -15.86 10.32 -15.20
C GLU A 182 -17.00 9.36 -15.59
N LYS A 183 -17.79 8.90 -14.61
CA LYS A 183 -18.92 7.96 -14.80
C LYS A 183 -18.56 6.63 -15.48
N SER A 184 -17.28 6.27 -15.53
CA SER A 184 -16.82 5.02 -16.17
C SER A 184 -16.87 3.79 -15.28
N VAL A 185 -16.92 3.98 -13.95
CA VAL A 185 -16.97 2.87 -12.99
C VAL A 185 -18.28 2.11 -13.19
N GLN A 186 -18.16 0.84 -13.55
CA GLN A 186 -19.30 -0.05 -13.70
C GLN A 186 -19.59 -0.72 -12.36
N PHE A 187 -20.82 -0.54 -11.88
CA PHE A 187 -21.35 -1.23 -10.72
C PHE A 187 -22.04 -2.50 -11.21
N ASN A 188 -21.54 -3.66 -10.80
CA ASN A 188 -22.20 -4.91 -11.14
C ASN A 188 -23.16 -5.32 -10.02
N ILE A 189 -24.42 -4.90 -10.18
CA ILE A 189 -25.51 -5.11 -9.19
C ILE A 189 -25.83 -6.60 -9.00
N ASN A 190 -25.53 -7.43 -9.99
CA ASN A 190 -25.76 -8.87 -9.96
C ASN A 190 -24.52 -9.67 -9.54
N SER A 191 -23.53 -9.01 -8.92
CA SER A 191 -22.31 -9.65 -8.46
C SER A 191 -22.02 -9.32 -7.00
N ASP A 192 -21.05 -10.04 -6.45
CA ASP A 192 -20.52 -9.78 -5.12
C ASP A 192 -19.71 -8.46 -5.05
N GLN A 193 -19.53 -7.75 -6.19
CA GLN A 193 -18.79 -6.49 -6.32
C GLN A 193 -19.66 -5.25 -6.01
N LEU A 194 -20.29 -5.23 -4.84
CA LEU A 194 -21.20 -4.15 -4.44
C LEU A 194 -20.59 -3.19 -3.40
N PHE A 195 -19.38 -3.46 -2.93
CA PHE A 195 -18.77 -2.68 -1.85
C PHE A 195 -17.60 -1.86 -2.36
N TYR A 196 -17.84 -0.58 -2.59
CA TYR A 196 -16.83 0.38 -3.00
C TYR A 196 -16.46 1.27 -1.82
N GLN A 197 -15.16 1.42 -1.59
CA GLN A 197 -14.60 2.30 -0.58
C GLN A 197 -13.71 3.34 -1.24
N LYS A 198 -13.90 4.60 -0.86
CA LYS A 198 -13.02 5.71 -1.21
C LYS A 198 -12.14 6.04 -0.01
N GLU A 199 -10.83 6.08 -0.21
CA GLU A 199 -9.89 6.50 0.83
C GLU A 199 -8.95 7.59 0.31
N ARG A 200 -8.85 8.70 1.05
CA ARG A 200 -7.84 9.73 0.82
C ARG A 200 -6.57 9.34 1.57
N MET A 201 -5.50 9.04 0.85
CA MET A 201 -4.23 8.58 1.41
C MET A 201 -3.09 9.56 1.08
N PRO A 202 -2.03 9.61 1.91
CA PRO A 202 -0.84 10.39 1.59
C PRO A 202 -0.09 9.70 0.45
N ARG A 203 0.30 10.49 -0.56
CA ARG A 203 1.05 10.03 -1.74
C ARG A 203 2.53 10.40 -1.64
N PHE A 204 2.83 11.58 -1.10
CA PHE A 204 4.20 12.06 -0.94
C PHE A 204 4.35 13.02 0.26
N PHE A 205 5.44 12.82 1.00
CA PHE A 205 5.94 13.77 1.99
C PHE A 205 7.29 14.27 1.51
N ASN A 206 7.59 15.54 1.74
CA ASN A 206 8.92 16.08 1.48
C ASN A 206 9.91 15.73 2.61
N LYS A 207 11.17 16.13 2.41
CA LYS A 207 12.27 15.98 3.37
C LYS A 207 11.98 16.55 4.77
N ASP A 208 11.14 17.57 4.86
CA ASP A 208 10.75 18.21 6.12
C ASP A 208 9.52 17.54 6.75
N ARG A 209 9.08 16.41 6.18
CA ARG A 209 7.93 15.59 6.61
C ARG A 209 6.58 16.31 6.49
N TYR A 210 6.49 17.32 5.63
CA TYR A 210 5.22 17.94 5.27
C TYR A 210 4.54 17.15 4.15
N LEU A 211 3.23 16.97 4.29
CA LEU A 211 2.40 16.31 3.29
C LEU A 211 2.26 17.24 2.08
N GLU A 212 2.92 16.92 0.98
CA GLU A 212 2.83 17.69 -0.26
C GLU A 212 1.70 17.19 -1.16
N GLU A 213 1.52 15.87 -1.22
CA GLU A 213 0.53 15.28 -2.09
C GLU A 213 -0.33 14.23 -1.37
N SER A 214 -1.64 14.35 -1.56
CA SER A 214 -2.62 13.34 -1.16
C SER A 214 -3.50 12.99 -2.35
N MET A 215 -3.89 11.72 -2.47
CA MET A 215 -4.71 11.23 -3.57
C MET A 215 -5.90 10.43 -3.02
N SER A 216 -7.02 10.45 -3.73
CA SER A 216 -8.17 9.62 -3.38
C SER A 216 -8.18 8.35 -4.23
N TYR A 217 -8.19 7.20 -3.56
CA TYR A 217 -8.22 5.90 -4.21
C TYR A 217 -9.59 5.26 -4.06
N LEU A 218 -10.06 4.65 -5.14
CA LEU A 218 -11.21 3.77 -5.15
C LEU A 218 -10.73 2.33 -5.04
N ILE A 219 -11.38 1.57 -4.16
CA ILE A 219 -11.15 0.14 -4.01
C ILE A 219 -12.49 -0.56 -3.85
N GLU A 220 -12.57 -1.81 -4.33
CA GLU A 220 -13.75 -2.66 -4.22
C GLU A 220 -13.36 -3.98 -3.53
N ARG A 221 -14.32 -4.59 -2.83
CA ARG A 221 -14.11 -5.77 -1.97
C ARG A 221 -13.49 -6.98 -2.69
N SER A 222 -13.78 -7.17 -3.97
CA SER A 222 -13.19 -8.25 -4.78
C SER A 222 -11.71 -8.03 -5.12
N GLY A 223 -11.15 -6.87 -4.79
CA GLY A 223 -9.77 -6.50 -5.13
C GLY A 223 -9.61 -5.97 -6.56
N ARG A 224 -10.70 -5.80 -7.31
CA ARG A 224 -10.69 -5.19 -8.65
C ARG A 224 -11.93 -4.32 -8.89
N ILE A 225 -11.78 -3.30 -9.72
CA ILE A 225 -12.90 -2.50 -10.25
C ILE A 225 -13.00 -2.70 -11.77
N ILE A 226 -14.17 -2.46 -12.35
CA ILE A 226 -14.33 -2.31 -13.79
C ILE A 226 -14.56 -0.83 -14.07
N ALA A 227 -13.62 -0.19 -14.77
CA ALA A 227 -13.68 1.23 -15.07
C ALA A 227 -12.85 1.54 -16.32
N GLU A 228 -13.06 2.71 -16.91
CA GLU A 228 -12.27 3.18 -18.04
C GLU A 228 -11.16 4.13 -17.53
N PRO A 229 -9.87 3.79 -17.71
CA PRO A 229 -8.77 4.70 -17.44
C PRO A 229 -8.91 6.02 -18.22
N ARG A 230 -8.61 7.15 -17.55
CA ARG A 230 -8.61 8.47 -18.20
C ARG A 230 -7.53 8.62 -19.26
N GLY A 231 -6.37 8.02 -19.01
CA GLY A 231 -5.28 7.96 -19.95
C GLY A 231 -4.77 6.53 -20.02
N GLU A 232 -3.45 6.38 -20.00
CA GLU A 232 -2.84 5.07 -20.10
C GLU A 232 -2.97 4.28 -18.79
N TYR A 233 -3.09 2.97 -18.93
CA TYR A 233 -2.93 2.02 -17.85
C TYR A 233 -1.73 1.12 -18.15
N PHE A 234 -1.36 0.31 -17.16
CA PHE A 234 -0.26 -0.63 -17.30
C PHE A 234 -0.79 -2.05 -17.22
N GLN A 235 -0.48 -2.87 -18.22
CA GLN A 235 -0.78 -4.29 -18.20
C GLN A 235 0.47 -5.05 -17.76
N VAL A 236 0.36 -5.82 -16.68
CA VAL A 236 1.45 -6.61 -16.12
C VAL A 236 1.19 -8.09 -16.34
N GLN A 237 2.16 -8.78 -16.92
CA GLN A 237 2.15 -10.22 -17.12
C GLN A 237 3.18 -10.88 -16.21
N TYR A 238 2.74 -11.84 -15.41
CA TYR A 238 3.57 -12.60 -14.47
C TYR A 238 2.86 -13.91 -14.08
N GLN A 239 3.58 -15.02 -13.96
CA GLN A 239 3.09 -16.35 -13.59
C GLN A 239 1.86 -16.81 -14.40
N GLY A 240 1.82 -16.46 -15.70
CA GLY A 240 0.68 -16.75 -16.58
C GLY A 240 -0.59 -15.92 -16.28
N LYS A 241 -0.52 -14.93 -15.38
CA LYS A 241 -1.58 -13.97 -15.09
C LYS A 241 -1.34 -12.67 -15.86
N THR A 242 -2.43 -12.01 -16.20
CA THR A 242 -2.44 -10.68 -16.80
C THR A 242 -3.31 -9.78 -15.93
N GLU A 243 -2.71 -8.75 -15.34
CA GLU A 243 -3.42 -7.79 -14.50
C GLU A 243 -3.22 -6.37 -15.04
N ASN A 244 -4.32 -5.65 -15.24
CA ASN A 244 -4.27 -4.23 -15.54
C ASN A 244 -4.20 -3.45 -14.23
N ILE A 245 -3.24 -2.53 -14.12
CA ILE A 245 -2.95 -1.76 -12.92
C ILE A 245 -2.94 -0.26 -13.23
N LEU A 246 -3.23 0.51 -12.20
CA LEU A 246 -2.90 1.92 -12.10
C LEU A 246 -1.95 2.13 -10.92
N TYR A 247 -0.94 2.99 -11.10
CA TYR A 247 -0.04 3.39 -10.03
C TYR A 247 -0.71 4.35 -9.05
N MET A 248 -0.21 4.35 -7.82
CA MET A 248 -0.69 5.20 -6.75
C MET A 248 -0.19 6.64 -6.86
#